data_AF-A0A8T4LTE6-F1
#
_entry.id   AF-A0A8T4LTE6-F1
#
_cell.length_a   1.000
_cell.length_b   1.000
_cell.length_c   1.000
_cell.angle_alpha   90.00
_cell.angle_beta   90.00
_cell.angle_gamma   90.00
#
_symmetry.space_group_name_H-M   'P 1'
#
loop_
_entity.id
_entity.type
_entity.pdbx_description
1 polymer ?
#
loop_
_entity_poly.entity_id
_entity_poly.type
_entity_poly.pdbx_seq_one_letter_code
_entity_poly.pdbx_strand_id
1 'polypeptide(L)'
;KKFEAQHKADENYPIVAAASICAKLLRDKKIADIAADIGDFGSGYPSDPDTIKALRDKDMRIKLKPFIRERWQTLENIKQRKLSDYEE
;
A
#
# COMPACT_ATOMS: atom_id res chain seq x y z
N LYS A 1 -17.57 -4.36 29.06
CA LYS A 1 -16.36 -3.52 28.83
C LYS A 1 -16.78 -2.28 28.08
N LYS A 2 -16.32 -1.09 28.49
CA LYS A 2 -16.53 0.16 27.76
C LYS A 2 -15.36 0.33 26.78
N PHE A 3 -15.65 0.70 25.55
CA PHE A 3 -14.65 1.06 24.54
C PHE A 3 -14.85 2.52 24.14
N GLU A 4 -13.75 3.22 23.91
CA GLU A 4 -13.75 4.62 23.47
C GLU A 4 -12.95 4.71 22.19
N ALA A 5 -13.53 5.32 21.16
CA ALA A 5 -12.93 5.53 19.86
C ALA A 5 -12.99 7.01 19.51
N GLN A 6 -11.88 7.57 19.03
CA GLN A 6 -11.75 8.99 18.70
C GLN A 6 -10.93 9.16 17.44
N HIS A 7 -11.20 10.22 16.68
CA HIS A 7 -10.34 10.63 15.58
C HIS A 7 -8.98 11.06 16.14
N LYS A 8 -7.89 10.62 15.50
CA LYS A 8 -6.51 11.01 15.85
C LYS A 8 -6.16 10.77 17.32
N ALA A 9 -6.65 9.67 17.89
CA ALA A 9 -6.40 9.33 19.30
C ALA A 9 -4.90 9.18 19.61
N ASP A 10 -4.05 8.88 18.62
CA ASP A 10 -2.60 8.84 18.77
C ASP A 10 -1.95 10.21 19.03
N GLU A 11 -2.60 11.32 18.68
CA GLU A 11 -2.10 12.67 19.00
C GLU A 11 -2.33 13.04 20.48
N ASN A 12 -3.34 12.44 21.12
CA ASN A 12 -3.81 12.84 22.45
C ASN A 12 -3.48 11.82 23.56
N TYR A 13 -3.32 10.54 23.22
CA TYR A 13 -3.11 9.47 24.19
C TYR A 13 -1.77 8.75 23.93
N PRO A 14 -0.77 8.88 24.82
CA PRO A 14 0.55 8.27 24.63
C PRO A 14 0.52 6.76 24.39
N ILE A 15 -0.43 6.05 25.01
CA ILE A 15 -0.60 4.60 24.80
C ILE A 15 -1.05 4.27 23.37
N VAL A 16 -1.89 5.12 22.77
CA VAL A 16 -2.33 4.97 21.38
C VAL A 16 -1.22 5.41 20.42
N ALA A 17 -0.45 6.43 20.78
CA ALA A 17 0.77 6.83 20.05
C ALA A 17 1.78 5.67 19.99
N ALA A 18 2.05 5.02 21.11
CA ALA A 18 2.93 3.85 21.17
C ALA A 18 2.42 2.70 20.29
N ALA A 19 1.11 2.43 20.29
CA ALA A 19 0.51 1.45 19.39
C ALA A 19 0.69 1.83 17.90
N SER A 20 0.51 3.11 17.56
CA SER A 20 0.72 3.67 16.21
C SER A 20 2.18 3.49 15.75
N ILE A 21 3.16 3.73 16.64
CA ILE A 21 4.60 3.51 16.37
C ILE A 21 4.87 2.04 16.09
N CYS A 22 4.44 1.13 16.98
CA CYS A 22 4.64 -0.31 16.80
C CYS A 22 4.02 -0.81 15.50
N ALA A 23 2.81 -0.36 15.17
CA ALA A 23 2.12 -0.74 13.94
C ALA A 23 2.89 -0.29 12.68
N LYS A 24 3.37 0.96 12.66
CA LYS A 24 4.15 1.50 11.54
C LYS A 24 5.50 0.78 11.38
N LEU A 25 6.21 0.53 12.48
CA LEU A 25 7.49 -0.19 12.43
C LEU A 25 7.33 -1.61 11.86
N LEU A 26 6.30 -2.33 12.29
CA LEU A 26 6.02 -3.68 11.76
C LEU A 26 5.59 -3.64 10.29
N ARG A 27 4.77 -2.66 9.89
CA ARG A 27 4.40 -2.44 8.49
C ARG A 27 5.63 -2.21 7.63
N ASP A 28 6.48 -1.24 8.02
CA ASP A 28 7.61 -0.81 7.20
C ASP A 28 8.65 -1.92 7.09
N LYS A 29 8.88 -2.67 8.16
CA LYS A 29 9.68 -3.90 8.11
C LYS A 29 9.11 -4.90 7.11
N LYS A 30 7.81 -5.16 7.14
CA LYS A 30 7.19 -6.12 6.22
C LYS A 30 7.26 -5.67 4.76
N ILE A 31 7.14 -4.37 4.49
CA ILE A 31 7.33 -3.81 3.15
C ILE A 31 8.78 -4.02 2.69
N ALA A 32 9.77 -3.74 3.55
CA ALA A 32 11.17 -3.97 3.24
C ALA A 32 11.49 -5.46 2.97
N ASP A 33 10.94 -6.37 3.78
CA ASP A 33 11.09 -7.81 3.58
C ASP A 33 10.55 -8.24 2.20
N ILE A 34 9.36 -7.75 1.82
CA ILE A 34 8.78 -8.05 0.50
C ILE A 34 9.66 -7.45 -0.61
N ALA A 35 10.12 -6.21 -0.46
CA ALA A 35 10.96 -5.54 -1.46
C ALA A 35 12.31 -6.26 -1.66
N ALA A 36 12.88 -6.84 -0.60
CA ALA A 36 14.08 -7.66 -0.68
C ALA A 36 13.86 -8.95 -1.51
N ASP A 37 12.67 -9.54 -1.42
CA ASP A 37 12.34 -10.79 -2.12
C ASP A 37 11.98 -10.57 -3.60
N ILE A 38 11.22 -9.52 -3.93
CA ILE A 38 10.62 -9.35 -5.26
C ILE A 38 11.11 -8.12 -6.04
N GLY A 39 11.84 -7.23 -5.39
CA GLY A 39 12.27 -5.93 -5.90
C GLY A 39 11.46 -4.77 -5.33
N ASP A 40 12.01 -3.56 -5.43
CA ASP A 40 11.36 -2.34 -4.93
C ASP A 40 10.09 -1.99 -5.73
N PHE A 41 9.01 -1.72 -5.00
CA PHE A 41 7.70 -1.33 -5.51
C PHE A 41 7.19 -0.04 -4.86
N GLY A 42 8.08 0.72 -4.21
CA GLY A 42 7.74 1.90 -3.43
C GLY A 42 7.01 1.57 -2.13
N SER A 43 6.28 2.53 -1.61
CA SER A 43 5.64 2.50 -0.27
C SER A 43 4.38 1.62 -0.19
N GLY A 44 3.80 1.23 -1.33
CA GLY A 44 2.53 0.52 -1.42
C GLY A 44 1.29 1.43 -1.36
N TYR A 45 1.47 2.76 -1.36
CA TYR A 45 0.37 3.73 -1.41
C TYR A 45 0.05 4.18 -2.84
N PRO A 46 -1.20 4.59 -3.12
CA PRO A 46 -1.58 5.06 -4.46
C PRO A 46 -1.00 6.43 -4.80
N SER A 47 -0.63 7.21 -3.78
CA SER A 47 0.03 8.51 -3.92
C SER A 47 1.50 8.41 -4.29
N ASP A 48 2.07 7.21 -4.21
CA ASP A 48 3.47 6.95 -4.52
C ASP A 48 3.63 6.61 -6.01
N PRO A 49 4.34 7.44 -6.79
CA PRO A 49 4.57 7.18 -8.21
C PRO A 49 5.25 5.82 -8.48
N ASP A 50 6.15 5.38 -7.60
CA ASP A 50 6.89 4.13 -7.80
C ASP A 50 6.00 2.91 -7.57
N THR A 51 5.06 3.00 -6.63
CA THR A 51 4.01 1.99 -6.47
C THR A 51 3.08 1.92 -7.67
N ILE A 52 2.67 3.05 -8.23
CA ILE A 52 1.85 3.05 -9.45
C ILE A 52 2.62 2.45 -10.63
N LYS A 53 3.90 2.77 -10.77
CA LYS A 53 4.78 2.20 -11.80
C LYS A 53 4.91 0.68 -11.65
N ALA A 54 5.18 0.20 -10.44
CA ALA A 54 5.29 -1.23 -10.14
C ALA A 54 3.98 -2.01 -10.42
N LEU A 55 2.82 -1.39 -10.18
CA LEU A 55 1.52 -2.00 -10.47
C LEU A 55 1.17 -2.03 -11.97
N ARG A 56 1.73 -1.12 -12.77
CA ARG A 56 1.57 -1.07 -14.22
C ARG A 56 2.54 -2.02 -14.94
N ASP A 57 3.72 -2.23 -14.37
CA ASP A 57 4.68 -3.20 -14.86
C ASP A 57 4.14 -4.63 -14.72
N LYS A 58 4.09 -5.37 -15.82
CA LYS A 58 3.44 -6.69 -15.86
C LYS A 58 4.20 -7.72 -15.02
N ASP A 59 5.52 -7.72 -15.09
CA ASP A 59 6.36 -8.71 -14.41
C ASP A 59 6.36 -8.47 -12.91
N MET A 60 6.49 -7.21 -12.50
CA MET A 60 6.40 -6.79 -11.11
C MET A 60 4.99 -7.05 -10.55
N ARG A 61 3.93 -6.77 -11.32
CA ARG A 61 2.55 -7.06 -10.88
C ARG A 61 2.30 -8.55 -10.65
N ILE A 62 2.90 -9.45 -11.44
CA ILE A 62 2.80 -10.89 -11.20
C ILE A 62 3.45 -11.24 -9.86
N LYS A 63 4.64 -10.71 -9.58
CA LYS A 63 5.34 -10.93 -8.30
C LYS A 63 4.58 -10.35 -7.11
N LEU A 64 3.95 -9.18 -7.28
CA LEU A 64 3.17 -8.49 -6.26
C LEU A 64 1.80 -9.12 -6.00
N LYS A 65 1.30 -9.99 -6.88
CA LYS A 65 -0.05 -10.57 -6.79
C LYS A 65 -0.44 -11.10 -5.40
N PRO A 66 0.43 -11.81 -4.65
CA PRO A 66 0.09 -12.30 -3.30
C PRO A 66 -0.04 -11.18 -2.25
N PHE A 67 0.54 -10.01 -2.50
CA PHE A 67 0.63 -8.89 -1.56
C PHE A 67 -0.35 -7.75 -1.89
N ILE A 68 -0.96 -7.78 -3.09
CA ILE A 68 -1.92 -6.79 -3.54
C ILE A 68 -3.30 -7.07 -2.95
N ARG A 69 -3.95 -6.01 -2.47
CA ARG A 69 -5.38 -6.04 -2.13
C ARG A 69 -6.21 -6.11 -3.42
N GLU A 70 -6.87 -7.25 -3.66
CA GLU A 70 -7.60 -7.48 -4.91
C GLU A 70 -8.79 -6.53 -5.15
N ARG A 71 -9.45 -6.10 -4.07
CA ARG A 71 -10.61 -5.17 -4.09
C ARG A 71 -10.22 -3.70 -3.90
N TRP A 72 -9.04 -3.33 -4.36
CA TRP A 72 -8.53 -1.95 -4.23
C TRP A 72 -8.87 -1.13 -5.47
N GLN A 73 -9.56 0.01 -5.28
CA GLN A 73 -9.98 0.89 -6.39
C GLN A 73 -8.83 1.27 -7.32
N THR A 74 -7.64 1.52 -6.78
CA THR A 74 -6.45 1.83 -7.59
C THR A 74 -6.09 0.70 -8.54
N LEU A 75 -6.24 -0.55 -8.11
CA LEU A 75 -6.00 -1.71 -8.95
C LEU A 75 -7.04 -1.82 -10.08
N GLU A 76 -8.31 -1.50 -9.79
CA GLU A 76 -9.38 -1.44 -10.80
C GLU A 76 -9.10 -0.35 -11.84
N ASN A 77 -8.74 0.85 -11.39
CA ASN A 77 -8.41 1.99 -12.26
C ASN A 77 -7.19 1.69 -13.15
N ILE A 78 -6.21 0.95 -12.64
CA ILE A 78 -5.03 0.53 -13.43
C ILE A 78 -5.39 -0.55 -14.47
N LYS A 79 -6.41 -1.39 -14.21
CA LYS A 79 -6.88 -2.38 -15.19
C LYS A 79 -7.67 -1.73 -16.33
N GLN A 80 -8.29 -0.57 -16.09
CA GLN A 80 -9.01 0.17 -17.11
C GLN A 80 -8.02 0.80 -18.09
N ARG A 81 -8.11 0.41 -19.37
CA ARG A 81 -7.35 1.05 -20.45
C ARG A 81 -7.91 2.43 -20.74
N LYS A 82 -7.03 3.37 -21.09
CA LYS A 82 -7.44 4.68 -21.56
C LYS A 82 -7.76 4.61 -23.05
N LEU A 83 -8.60 5.53 -23.52
CA LEU A 83 -8.93 5.64 -24.95
C LEU A 83 -7.67 5.92 -25.79
N SER A 84 -6.73 6.70 -25.24
CA SER A 84 -5.41 6.97 -25.83
C SER A 84 -4.57 5.71 -26.08
N ASP A 85 -4.83 4.61 -25.37
CA ASP A 85 -4.08 3.36 -25.53
C ASP A 85 -4.54 2.57 -26.77
N TYR A 86 -5.54 3.08 -27.52
CA TYR A 86 -6.12 2.48 -28.73
C TYR A 86 -5.89 3.31 -30.01
N GLU A 87 -5.27 4.49 -29.91
CA GLU A 87 -5.04 5.40 -31.05
C GLU A 87 -3.68 5.19 -31.75
N GLU A 88 -2.97 4.11 -31.41
CA GLU A 88 -1.80 3.56 -32.13
C GLU A 88 -2.14 2.22 -32.80
#